data_AF-A0A9E6WHB2-F1
#
_entry.id   AF-A0A9E6WHB2-F1
#
_cell.length_a   1.000
_cell.length_b   1.000
_cell.length_c   1.000
_cell.angle_alpha   90.00
_cell.angle_beta   90.00
_cell.angle_gamma   90.00
#
_symmetry.space_group_name_H-M   'P 1'
#
loop_
_entity.id
_entity.type
_entity.pdbx_description
1 polymer ?
#
loop_
_entity_poly.entity_id
_entity_poly.type
_entity_poly.pdbx_seq_one_letter_code
_entity_poly.pdbx_strand_id
1 'polypeptide(L)'
;PIDSDLWDTICTTAERAALDALPIVARGLAVKRIFCVKEAVYKAQFTLTGALLDFDAVDVAIHGRTFTATFRSPPPGLPAPVLGGRITETPAGYLAALAIPRGTP
;
A
#
# COMPACT_ATOMS: atom_id res chain seq x y z
N PRO A 1 7.61 14.19 -6.01
CA PRO A 1 6.16 13.89 -5.96
C PRO A 1 5.85 12.82 -7.02
N ILE A 2 4.79 12.03 -6.87
CA ILE A 2 4.37 11.11 -7.94
C ILE A 2 3.61 11.93 -8.99
N ASP A 3 3.94 11.75 -10.25
CA ASP A 3 3.25 12.41 -11.37
C ASP A 3 1.74 12.11 -11.33
N SER A 4 0.90 13.13 -11.55
CA SER A 4 -0.57 12.99 -11.54
C SER A 4 -1.07 11.96 -12.53
N ASP A 5 -0.38 11.80 -13.66
CA ASP A 5 -0.76 10.86 -14.71
C ASP A 5 -0.64 9.39 -14.26
N LEU A 6 0.10 9.13 -13.18
CA LEU A 6 0.25 7.79 -12.59
C LEU A 6 -0.77 7.51 -11.47
N TRP A 7 -1.57 8.48 -11.05
CA TRP A 7 -2.43 8.32 -9.87
C TRP A 7 -3.51 7.26 -10.11
N ASP A 8 -4.06 7.19 -11.31
CA ASP A 8 -5.08 6.20 -11.68
C ASP A 8 -4.51 4.78 -11.80
N THR A 9 -3.22 4.68 -12.13
CA THR A 9 -2.50 3.41 -12.13
C THR A 9 -2.17 2.94 -10.71
N ILE A 10 -1.78 3.85 -9.83
CA ILE A 10 -1.30 3.51 -8.48
C ILE A 10 -2.46 3.31 -7.50
N CYS A 11 -3.47 4.18 -7.56
CA CYS A 11 -4.54 4.21 -6.58
C CYS A 11 -5.75 3.44 -7.11
N THR A 12 -6.41 2.66 -6.27
CA THR A 12 -7.71 2.06 -6.59
C THR A 12 -8.80 3.13 -6.67
N THR A 13 -9.96 2.79 -7.23
CA THR A 13 -11.12 3.69 -7.24
C THR A 13 -11.52 4.13 -5.83
N ALA A 14 -11.46 3.23 -4.84
CA ALA A 14 -11.77 3.55 -3.46
C ALA A 14 -10.74 4.51 -2.83
N GLU A 15 -9.46 4.27 -3.10
CA GLU A 15 -8.38 5.17 -2.65
C GLU A 15 -8.50 6.56 -3.29
N ARG A 16 -8.83 6.65 -4.58
CA ARG A 16 -9.07 7.93 -5.27
C ARG A 16 -10.24 8.70 -4.68
N ALA A 17 -11.35 8.03 -4.37
CA ALA A 17 -12.47 8.65 -3.68
C ALA A 17 -12.07 9.23 -2.31
N ALA A 18 -11.20 8.53 -1.57
CA ALA A 18 -10.65 9.04 -0.32
C ALA A 18 -9.69 10.23 -0.53
N LEU A 19 -8.90 10.23 -1.62
CA LEU A 19 -8.04 11.35 -2.00
C LEU A 19 -8.84 12.60 -2.38
N ASP A 20 -10.00 12.43 -3.01
CA ASP A 20 -10.86 13.53 -3.40
C ASP A 20 -11.44 14.30 -2.21
N ALA A 21 -11.60 13.65 -1.07
CA ALA A 21 -11.98 14.29 0.18
C ALA A 21 -10.86 15.14 0.82
N LEU A 22 -9.60 15.04 0.34
CA LEU A 22 -8.47 15.81 0.83
C LEU A 22 -8.29 17.14 0.08
N PRO A 23 -7.73 18.17 0.75
CA PRO A 23 -7.27 19.39 0.07
C PRO A 23 -6.32 19.06 -1.08
N ILE A 24 -6.45 19.75 -2.22
CA ILE A 24 -5.67 19.49 -3.45
C ILE A 24 -4.15 19.42 -3.18
N VAL A 25 -3.65 20.30 -2.32
CA VAL A 25 -2.22 20.39 -1.94
C VAL A 25 -1.71 19.15 -1.19
N ALA A 26 -2.61 18.40 -0.53
CA ALA A 26 -2.26 17.22 0.25
C ALA A 26 -2.31 15.92 -0.57
N ARG A 27 -3.03 15.91 -1.71
CA ARG A 27 -3.32 14.70 -2.49
C ARG A 27 -2.05 14.03 -3.01
N GLY A 28 -1.12 14.79 -3.57
CA GLY A 28 0.14 14.23 -4.09
C GLY A 28 1.02 13.58 -3.03
N LEU A 29 1.02 14.11 -1.79
CA LEU A 29 1.71 13.47 -0.67
C LEU A 29 0.98 12.20 -0.20
N ALA A 30 -0.36 12.23 -0.17
CA ALA A 30 -1.16 11.05 0.16
C ALA A 30 -0.95 9.91 -0.86
N VAL A 31 -0.90 10.21 -2.16
CA VAL A 31 -0.57 9.23 -3.21
C VAL A 31 0.83 8.66 -3.00
N LYS A 32 1.83 9.49 -2.67
CA LYS A 32 3.19 9.01 -2.39
C LYS A 32 3.24 8.05 -1.20
N ARG A 33 2.40 8.28 -0.17
CA ARG A 33 2.27 7.37 0.98
C ARG A 33 1.63 6.05 0.58
N ILE A 34 0.53 6.08 -0.19
CA ILE A 34 -0.14 4.88 -0.72
C ILE A 34 0.84 4.06 -1.55
N PHE A 35 1.55 4.70 -2.49
CA PHE A 35 2.57 4.05 -3.31
C PHE A 35 3.65 3.36 -2.46
N CYS A 36 4.19 4.06 -1.46
CA CYS A 36 5.19 3.49 -0.55
C CYS A 36 4.67 2.26 0.22
N VAL A 37 3.41 2.30 0.68
CA VAL A 37 2.77 1.15 1.33
C VAL A 37 2.58 -0.01 0.36
N LYS A 38 2.05 0.23 -0.85
CA LYS A 38 1.84 -0.83 -1.87
C LYS A 38 3.15 -1.50 -2.25
N GLU A 39 4.22 -0.75 -2.41
CA GLU A 39 5.57 -1.26 -2.65
C GLU A 39 6.06 -2.19 -1.51
N ALA A 40 5.84 -1.81 -0.25
CA ALA A 40 6.21 -2.63 0.89
C ALA A 40 5.39 -3.93 0.93
N VAL A 41 4.08 -3.83 0.66
CA VAL A 41 3.15 -4.98 0.59
C VAL A 41 3.54 -5.94 -0.53
N TYR A 42 3.82 -5.42 -1.73
CA TYR A 42 4.27 -6.19 -2.89
C TYR A 42 5.56 -6.96 -2.56
N LYS A 43 6.57 -6.29 -1.99
CA LYS A 43 7.84 -6.94 -1.62
C LYS A 43 7.64 -8.04 -0.58
N ALA A 44 6.84 -7.77 0.47
CA ALA A 44 6.58 -8.75 1.50
C ALA A 44 5.85 -9.99 0.95
N GLN A 45 4.78 -9.80 0.18
CA GLN A 45 4.03 -10.93 -0.38
C GLN A 45 4.83 -11.70 -1.45
N PHE A 46 5.59 -11.00 -2.29
CA PHE A 46 6.33 -11.63 -3.39
C PHE A 46 7.37 -12.63 -2.87
N THR A 47 8.00 -12.34 -1.72
CA THR A 47 8.94 -13.27 -1.07
C THR A 47 8.29 -14.59 -0.60
N LEU A 48 6.96 -14.62 -0.46
CA LEU A 48 6.21 -15.80 -0.04
C LEU A 48 5.56 -16.53 -1.22
N THR A 49 5.06 -15.78 -2.21
CA THR A 49 4.17 -16.30 -3.25
C THR A 49 4.81 -16.35 -4.63
N GLY A 50 5.85 -15.53 -4.89
CA GLY A 50 6.40 -15.30 -6.22
C GLY A 50 5.42 -14.66 -7.21
N ALA A 51 4.23 -14.23 -6.76
CA ALA A 51 3.17 -13.72 -7.62
C ALA A 51 3.35 -12.22 -7.89
N LEU A 52 3.27 -11.82 -9.16
CA LEU A 52 3.15 -10.41 -9.53
C LEU A 52 1.79 -9.87 -9.08
N LEU A 53 1.76 -8.60 -8.71
CA LEU A 53 0.59 -7.93 -8.16
C LEU A 53 0.48 -6.54 -8.78
N ASP A 54 -0.65 -6.29 -9.43
CA ASP A 54 -0.98 -4.95 -9.91
C ASP A 54 -1.36 -4.04 -8.72
N PHE A 55 -1.14 -2.74 -8.88
CA PHE A 55 -1.47 -1.77 -7.84
C PHE A 55 -2.95 -1.77 -7.48
N ASP A 56 -3.82 -2.09 -8.43
CA ASP A 56 -5.25 -2.10 -8.19
C ASP A 56 -5.65 -3.29 -7.30
N ALA A 57 -4.90 -4.39 -7.28
CA ALA A 57 -5.22 -5.63 -6.57
C ALA A 57 -5.22 -5.52 -5.03
N VAL A 58 -4.77 -4.39 -4.47
CA VAL A 58 -4.70 -4.14 -3.03
C VAL A 58 -5.28 -2.77 -2.70
N ASP A 59 -6.20 -2.72 -1.75
CA ASP A 59 -6.69 -1.47 -1.16
C ASP A 59 -5.89 -1.13 0.11
N VAL A 60 -5.45 0.12 0.23
CA VAL A 60 -4.65 0.62 1.35
C VAL A 60 -5.41 1.70 2.11
N ALA A 61 -5.53 1.50 3.42
CA ALA A 61 -6.00 2.50 4.37
C ALA A 61 -4.86 2.91 5.30
N ILE A 62 -4.59 4.21 5.43
CA ILE A 62 -3.53 4.74 6.29
C ILE A 62 -4.15 5.55 7.43
N HIS A 63 -3.82 5.18 8.66
CA HIS A 63 -4.30 5.81 9.89
C HIS A 63 -3.12 6.33 10.70
N GLY A 64 -2.77 7.61 10.51
CA GLY A 64 -1.59 8.20 11.14
C GLY A 64 -0.30 7.48 10.74
N ARG A 65 0.28 6.72 11.67
CA ARG A 65 1.55 5.97 11.50
C ARG A 65 1.35 4.47 11.22
N THR A 66 0.11 4.00 11.15
CA THR A 66 -0.21 2.61 10.80
C THR A 66 -0.93 2.55 9.46
N PHE A 67 -0.91 1.38 8.83
CA PHE A 67 -1.70 1.11 7.65
C PHE A 67 -2.25 -0.30 7.67
N THR A 68 -3.31 -0.50 6.89
CA THR A 68 -3.89 -1.79 6.55
C THR A 68 -3.92 -1.91 5.02
N ALA A 69 -3.49 -3.05 4.50
CA ALA A 69 -3.52 -3.39 3.09
C ALA A 69 -4.39 -4.64 2.89
N THR A 70 -5.44 -4.52 2.10
CA THR A 70 -6.44 -5.57 1.85
C THR A 70 -6.33 -6.05 0.42
N PHE A 71 -6.02 -7.32 0.22
CA PHE A 71 -5.96 -7.95 -1.10
C PHE A 71 -7.37 -8.24 -1.60
N ARG A 72 -7.71 -7.74 -2.79
CA ARG A 72 -9.01 -8.04 -3.44
C ARG A 72 -9.07 -9.49 -3.92
N SER A 73 -7.94 -10.03 -4.36
CA SER A 73 -7.74 -11.44 -4.70
C SER A 73 -6.36 -11.89 -4.19
N PRO A 74 -6.29 -12.46 -2.97
CA PRO A 74 -5.01 -12.86 -2.39
C PRO A 74 -4.35 -13.98 -3.20
N PRO A 75 -3.05 -13.88 -3.54
CA PRO A 75 -2.34 -14.98 -4.17
C PRO A 75 -2.22 -16.19 -3.22
N PRO A 76 -2.19 -17.43 -3.75
CA PRO A 76 -1.93 -18.62 -2.95
C PRO A 76 -0.62 -18.50 -2.16
N GLY A 77 -0.62 -18.99 -0.90
CA GLY A 77 0.54 -18.93 -0.02
C GLY A 77 0.63 -17.68 0.85
N LEU A 78 -0.25 -16.68 0.65
CA LEU A 78 -0.38 -15.57 1.58
C LEU A 78 -1.18 -16.01 2.83
N PRO A 79 -0.69 -15.77 4.06
CA PRO A 79 -1.32 -16.31 5.27
C PRO A 79 -2.62 -15.59 5.68
N ALA A 80 -2.85 -14.37 5.19
CA ALA A 80 -4.06 -13.61 5.46
C ALA A 80 -4.36 -12.65 4.29
N PRO A 81 -5.65 -12.39 3.99
CA PRO A 81 -6.04 -11.44 2.94
C PRO A 81 -5.79 -9.97 3.32
N VAL A 82 -5.44 -9.71 4.58
CA VAL A 82 -5.20 -8.38 5.12
C VAL A 82 -3.85 -8.35 5.82
N LEU A 83 -3.00 -7.38 5.46
CA LEU A 83 -1.70 -7.16 6.08
C LEU A 83 -1.66 -5.80 6.76
N GLY A 84 -1.15 -5.77 7.99
CA GLY A 84 -0.95 -4.55 8.76
C GLY A 84 0.52 -4.14 8.79
N GLY A 85 0.77 -2.84 8.85
CA GLY A 85 2.12 -2.32 8.98
C GLY A 85 2.17 -0.89 9.52
N ARG A 86 3.36 -0.31 9.45
CA ARG A 86 3.65 1.06 9.90
C ARG A 86 4.27 1.87 8.78
N ILE A 87 3.94 3.15 8.76
CA ILE A 87 4.55 4.13 7.87
C ILE A 87 5.03 5.33 8.69
N THR A 88 6.20 5.84 8.34
CA THR A 88 6.74 7.08 8.91
C THR A 88 7.28 7.97 7.81
N GLU A 89 7.14 9.28 7.99
CA GLU A 89 7.87 10.28 7.21
C GLU A 89 9.31 10.36 7.73
N THR A 90 10.23 10.67 6.81
CA THR A 90 11.64 10.93 7.02
C THR A 90 12.04 12.17 6.21
N PRO A 91 13.18 12.82 6.47
CA PRO A 91 13.63 13.94 5.65
C PRO A 91 13.79 13.61 4.16
N ALA A 92 14.03 12.34 3.82
CA ALA A 92 14.21 11.87 2.44
C ALA A 92 12.91 11.35 1.79
N GLY A 93 11.84 11.12 2.57
CA GLY A 93 10.59 10.59 2.04
C GLY A 93 9.79 9.77 3.05
N TYR A 94 9.34 8.59 2.65
CA TYR A 94 8.52 7.72 3.50
C TYR A 94 9.18 6.34 3.63
N LEU A 95 9.07 5.78 4.82
CA LEU A 95 9.42 4.38 5.11
C LEU A 95 8.14 3.65 5.51
N ALA A 96 7.75 2.64 4.73
CA ALA A 96 6.70 1.69 5.08
C ALA A 96 7.33 0.34 5.42
N ALA A 97 6.89 -0.25 6.52
CA ALA A 97 7.37 -1.54 6.99
C ALA A 97 6.19 -2.40 7.47
N LEU A 98 6.23 -3.67 7.11
CA LEU A 98 5.36 -4.70 7.66
C LEU A 98 6.16 -5.99 7.85
N ALA A 99 5.64 -6.88 8.68
CA ALA A 99 6.15 -8.23 8.85
C ALA A 99 4.99 -9.20 8.70
N ILE A 100 5.19 -10.23 7.87
CA ILE A 100 4.27 -11.35 7.76
C ILE A 100 4.84 -12.46 8.64
N PRO A 101 4.14 -12.87 9.71
CA PRO A 101 4.59 -14.00 10.52
C PRO A 101 4.78 -15.21 9.61
N ARG A 102 5.97 -15.82 9.64
CA ARG A 102 6.13 -17.16 9.08
C ARG A 102 5.32 -18.07 9.99
N GLY A 103 4.39 -18.85 9.44
CA GLY A 103 3.75 -19.92 10.19
C GLY A 103 4.85 -20.77 10.85
N THR A 104 4.62 -21.22 12.08
CA THR A 104 5.47 -22.26 12.66
C THR A 104 5.54 -23.43 11.69
N PRO A 105 6.74 -23.98 11.42
CA PRO A 105 6.90 -25.13 10.53
C PRO A 105 6.06 -26.32 10.98
#